data_AF-A0A8W8ICC4-F1
#
_entry.id   AF-A0A8W8ICC4-F1
#
_cell.length_a   1.000
_cell.length_b   1.000
_cell.length_c   1.000
_cell.angle_alpha   90.00
_cell.angle_beta   90.00
_cell.angle_gamma   90.00
#
_symmetry.space_group_name_H-M   'P 1'
#
loop_
_entity.id
_entity.type
_entity.pdbx_description
1 polymer ?
#
loop_
_entity_poly.entity_id
_entity_poly.type
_entity_poly.pdbx_seq_one_letter_code
_entity_poly.pdbx_strand_id
1 'polypeptide(L)'
;LSGRIYCFGGVTDNQHPTEIIEVYDIQQNKWSYQGMLPTTVVDLSSVTYKDYIFLLGGRTGVGAHNLVVMYHPEKGHWITRAGIPTPRFNFGACVVDEEIYVAGGQIYSHVTHAINREALKSVEILNVSENQWRSGPDLPVGMFNVGLELINGALYACGTAENNVSDTTQFCRQNIVCRLDLGTLTWQQIDVLGDIRNYKCIAAKLHTRKLTQVFPASEAEEVDNDQ
;
A
#
# COMPACT_ATOMS: atom_id res chain seq x y z
N LEU A 1 12.51 1.49 -7.57
CA LEU A 1 13.38 2.66 -7.34
C LEU A 1 14.60 2.54 -8.24
N SER A 2 14.94 3.58 -9.02
CA SER A 2 16.11 3.60 -9.93
C SER A 2 16.24 2.40 -10.88
N GLY A 3 15.14 2.01 -11.54
CA GLY A 3 15.14 0.87 -12.47
C GLY A 3 15.23 -0.51 -11.81
N ARG A 4 15.06 -0.58 -10.49
CA ARG A 4 15.05 -1.84 -9.73
C ARG A 4 13.73 -2.05 -8.98
N ILE A 5 13.32 -3.30 -8.86
CA ILE A 5 12.20 -3.74 -8.00
C ILE A 5 12.80 -4.42 -6.78
N TYR A 6 12.30 -4.07 -5.59
CA TYR A 6 12.78 -4.62 -4.33
C TYR A 6 11.66 -5.45 -3.71
N CYS A 7 11.99 -6.67 -3.29
CA CYS A 7 11.13 -7.55 -2.52
C CYS A 7 11.71 -7.65 -1.11
N PHE A 8 10.88 -7.40 -0.10
CA PHE A 8 11.30 -7.38 1.31
C PHE A 8 10.51 -8.42 2.10
N GLY A 9 11.20 -9.47 2.53
CA GLY A 9 10.66 -10.50 3.39
C GLY A 9 9.45 -11.20 2.80
N GLY A 10 8.41 -11.40 3.62
CA GLY A 10 7.20 -12.11 3.25
C GLY A 10 7.11 -13.48 3.89
N VAL A 11 6.37 -14.38 3.26
CA VAL A 11 6.13 -15.75 3.76
C VAL A 11 6.51 -16.73 2.66
N THR A 12 7.31 -17.73 3.00
CA THR A 12 7.74 -18.81 2.09
C THR A 12 6.64 -19.87 1.94
N ASP A 13 6.78 -20.78 0.97
CA ASP A 13 5.78 -21.82 0.67
C ASP A 13 5.43 -22.73 1.85
N ASN A 14 6.37 -22.92 2.77
CA ASN A 14 6.16 -23.64 4.03
C ASN A 14 5.56 -22.77 5.16
N GLN A 15 5.02 -21.60 4.82
CA GLN A 15 4.38 -20.64 5.73
C GLN A 15 5.30 -20.03 6.80
N HIS A 16 6.62 -20.05 6.57
CA HIS A 16 7.57 -19.40 7.46
C HIS A 16 7.82 -17.94 7.03
N PRO A 17 7.88 -16.99 7.98
CA PRO A 17 8.39 -15.66 7.70
C PRO A 17 9.82 -15.73 7.15
N THR A 18 10.14 -14.87 6.20
CA THR A 18 11.50 -14.69 5.70
C THR A 18 11.91 -13.23 5.85
N GLU A 19 13.18 -13.00 6.15
CA GLU A 19 13.79 -11.67 6.19
C GLU A 19 14.50 -11.34 4.87
N ILE A 20 14.55 -12.25 3.90
CA ILE A 20 15.33 -12.10 2.68
C ILE A 20 14.90 -10.86 1.90
N ILE A 21 15.88 -10.14 1.37
CA ILE A 21 15.69 -9.03 0.45
C ILE A 21 16.23 -9.44 -0.91
N GLU A 22 15.35 -9.37 -1.91
CA GLU A 22 15.70 -9.67 -3.30
C GLU A 22 15.48 -8.44 -4.16
N VAL A 23 16.36 -8.26 -5.14
CA VAL A 23 16.32 -7.11 -6.03
C VAL A 23 16.35 -7.60 -7.47
N TYR A 24 15.33 -7.18 -8.21
CA TYR A 24 15.25 -7.38 -9.64
C TYR A 24 15.76 -6.15 -10.37
N ASP A 25 16.83 -6.32 -11.12
CA ASP A 25 17.33 -5.31 -12.04
C ASP A 25 16.59 -5.44 -13.37
N ILE A 26 15.85 -4.39 -13.75
CA ILE A 26 15.02 -4.39 -14.96
C ILE A 26 15.89 -4.43 -16.23
N GLN A 27 17.07 -3.80 -16.22
CA GLN A 27 17.95 -3.77 -17.38
C GLN A 27 18.62 -5.14 -17.59
N GLN A 28 19.02 -5.79 -16.50
CA GLN A 28 19.67 -7.11 -16.56
C GLN A 28 18.68 -8.27 -16.59
N ASN A 29 17.38 -8.00 -16.38
CA ASN A 29 16.33 -9.00 -16.28
C ASN A 29 16.71 -10.13 -15.28
N LYS A 30 17.17 -9.75 -14.09
CA LYS A 30 17.75 -10.69 -13.14
C LYS A 30 17.43 -10.33 -11.70
N TRP A 31 17.05 -11.35 -10.92
CA TRP A 31 16.96 -11.29 -9.47
C TRP A 31 18.33 -11.53 -8.82
N SER A 32 18.57 -10.84 -7.72
CA SER A 32 19.77 -10.99 -6.89
C SER A 32 19.44 -10.84 -5.41
N TYR A 33 20.16 -11.58 -4.57
CA TYR A 33 20.10 -11.42 -3.13
C TYR A 33 20.79 -10.11 -2.70
N GLN A 34 20.14 -9.33 -1.85
CA GLN A 34 20.62 -8.01 -1.40
C GLN A 34 20.89 -7.95 0.11
N GLY A 35 20.32 -8.86 0.90
CA GLY A 35 20.50 -8.86 2.35
C GLY A 35 19.29 -9.40 3.09
N MET A 36 19.17 -9.01 4.37
CA MET A 36 18.06 -9.38 5.25
C MET A 36 17.49 -8.17 5.97
N LEU A 37 16.19 -8.23 6.29
CA LEU A 37 15.52 -7.28 7.17
C LEU A 37 16.11 -7.36 8.60
N PRO A 38 16.20 -6.21 9.32
CA PRO A 38 16.67 -6.20 10.70
C PRO A 38 15.66 -6.81 11.69
N THR A 39 14.40 -6.95 11.29
CA THR A 39 13.34 -7.54 12.10
C THR A 39 12.45 -8.40 11.21
N THR A 40 12.15 -9.61 11.68
CA THR A 40 11.20 -10.52 11.05
C THR A 40 9.77 -9.99 11.18
N VAL A 41 9.25 -9.42 10.10
CA VAL A 41 7.88 -8.91 10.01
C VAL A 41 7.26 -9.34 8.68
N VAL A 42 5.96 -9.60 8.69
CA VAL A 42 5.17 -9.93 7.48
C VAL A 42 4.00 -8.97 7.35
N ASP A 43 3.35 -8.94 6.18
CA ASP A 43 2.18 -8.10 5.89
C ASP A 43 2.43 -6.59 6.08
N LEU A 44 3.68 -6.17 5.91
CA LEU A 44 4.12 -4.78 5.94
C LEU A 44 3.57 -3.99 4.74
N SER A 45 3.71 -2.67 4.80
CA SER A 45 3.55 -1.79 3.64
C SER A 45 4.87 -1.13 3.28
N SER A 46 5.06 -0.78 2.02
CA SER A 46 6.27 -0.09 1.56
C SER A 46 5.94 1.07 0.64
N VAL A 47 6.66 2.19 0.78
CA VAL A 47 6.57 3.34 -0.13
C VAL A 47 7.96 3.86 -0.49
N THR A 48 8.11 4.40 -1.70
CA THR A 48 9.33 5.10 -2.11
C THR A 48 9.18 6.59 -1.84
N TYR A 49 10.15 7.19 -1.16
CA TYR A 49 10.22 8.62 -0.94
C TYR A 49 11.66 9.10 -1.20
N LYS A 50 11.84 9.96 -2.21
CA LYS A 50 13.15 10.33 -2.76
C LYS A 50 13.97 9.06 -3.08
N ASP A 51 15.20 8.96 -2.60
CA ASP A 51 16.09 7.81 -2.84
C ASP A 51 15.96 6.70 -1.79
N TYR A 52 14.90 6.74 -0.98
CA TYR A 52 14.68 5.81 0.11
C TYR A 52 13.42 4.96 -0.10
N ILE A 53 13.44 3.77 0.51
CA ILE A 53 12.28 2.90 0.64
C ILE A 53 11.89 2.85 2.12
N PHE A 54 10.68 3.25 2.44
CA PHE A 54 10.12 3.08 3.77
C PHE A 54 9.44 1.73 3.87
N LEU A 55 9.72 0.99 4.93
CA LEU A 55 8.95 -0.19 5.35
C LEU A 55 8.18 0.14 6.62
N LEU A 56 6.90 -0.20 6.62
CA LEU A 56 5.92 0.31 7.56
C LEU A 56 5.08 -0.86 8.13
N GLY A 57 4.91 -0.84 9.44
CA GLY A 57 4.03 -1.73 10.20
C GLY A 57 4.33 -3.21 9.99
N GLY A 58 3.27 -3.98 9.75
CA GLY A 58 3.32 -5.43 9.60
C GLY A 58 2.93 -6.14 10.89
N ARG A 59 3.20 -7.45 10.95
CA ARG A 59 2.95 -8.27 12.13
C ARG A 59 4.08 -9.25 12.40
N THR A 60 4.21 -9.60 13.67
CA THR A 60 5.09 -10.66 14.17
C THR A 60 4.24 -11.83 14.67
N GLY A 61 4.86 -12.83 15.28
CA GLY A 61 4.14 -13.90 15.98
C GLY A 61 3.36 -13.42 17.22
N VAL A 62 3.61 -12.20 17.70
CA VAL A 62 2.96 -11.64 18.90
C VAL A 62 1.77 -10.75 18.54
N GLY A 63 1.86 -10.02 17.42
CA GLY A 63 0.76 -9.16 17.01
C GLY A 63 1.11 -8.18 15.91
N ALA A 64 0.26 -7.16 15.74
CA ALA A 64 0.54 -6.02 14.87
C ALA A 64 1.77 -5.27 15.38
N HIS A 65 2.60 -4.77 14.46
CA HIS A 65 3.83 -4.06 14.76
C HIS A 65 3.75 -2.63 14.23
N ASN A 66 4.46 -1.71 14.88
CA ASN A 66 4.53 -0.31 14.49
C ASN A 66 5.85 0.06 13.79
N LEU A 67 6.49 -0.90 13.12
CA LEU A 67 7.82 -0.73 12.54
C LEU A 67 7.80 0.45 11.54
N VAL A 68 8.79 1.33 11.60
CA VAL A 68 9.03 2.32 10.54
C VAL A 68 10.53 2.41 10.34
N VAL A 69 11.01 1.85 9.24
CA VAL A 69 12.42 1.88 8.86
C VAL A 69 12.57 2.41 7.45
N MET A 70 13.60 3.21 7.24
CA MET A 70 13.94 3.81 5.96
C MET A 70 15.22 3.16 5.44
N TYR A 71 15.15 2.53 4.27
CA TYR A 71 16.24 1.81 3.62
C TYR A 71 16.85 2.66 2.51
N HIS A 72 18.18 2.77 2.49
CA HIS A 72 18.93 3.40 1.39
C HIS A 72 19.56 2.31 0.51
N PRO A 73 19.02 2.01 -0.68
CA PRO A 73 19.46 0.84 -1.44
C PRO A 73 20.93 0.88 -1.86
N GLU A 74 21.42 2.03 -2.31
CA GLU A 74 22.82 2.16 -2.75
C GLU A 74 23.84 2.02 -1.62
N LYS A 75 23.43 2.32 -0.37
CA LYS A 75 24.32 2.25 0.80
C LYS A 75 24.07 1.01 1.65
N GLY A 76 23.00 0.26 1.39
CA GLY A 76 22.61 -0.91 2.16
C GLY A 76 22.32 -0.66 3.64
N HIS A 77 22.03 0.58 4.03
CA HIS A 77 21.83 0.94 5.44
C HIS A 77 20.37 1.23 5.79
N TRP A 78 20.03 0.99 7.05
CA TRP A 78 18.72 1.24 7.64
C TRP A 78 18.76 2.46 8.55
N ILE A 79 17.68 3.23 8.53
CA ILE A 79 17.46 4.34 9.46
C ILE A 79 16.11 4.12 10.13
N THR A 80 16.12 3.94 11.46
CA THR A 80 14.90 3.84 12.25
C THR A 80 14.21 5.21 12.31
N ARG A 81 12.88 5.20 12.19
CA ARG A 81 12.02 6.40 12.28
C ARG A 81 11.02 6.25 13.42
N ALA A 82 10.22 7.29 13.67
CA ALA A 82 9.14 7.21 14.65
C ALA A 82 8.14 6.13 14.23
N GLY A 83 7.82 5.21 15.13
CA GLY A 83 6.88 4.12 14.87
C GLY A 83 5.46 4.61 14.62
N ILE A 84 4.66 3.84 13.87
CA ILE A 84 3.24 4.14 13.64
C ILE A 84 2.52 4.20 15.01
N PRO A 85 1.77 5.27 15.35
CA PRO A 85 1.18 5.38 16.68
C PRO A 85 0.21 4.22 16.97
N THR A 86 -0.54 3.77 15.96
CA THR A 86 -1.35 2.55 16.01
C THR A 86 -0.65 1.42 15.23
N PRO A 87 -0.10 0.39 15.91
CA PRO A 87 0.45 -0.80 15.25
C PRO A 87 -0.55 -1.41 14.28
N ARG A 88 -0.13 -1.78 13.07
CA ARG A 88 -1.06 -2.25 12.02
C ARG A 88 -0.39 -3.14 10.98
N PHE A 89 -1.15 -4.08 10.43
CA PHE A 89 -0.80 -4.88 9.24
C PHE A 89 -1.94 -4.84 8.21
N ASN A 90 -1.69 -5.27 6.97
CA ASN A 90 -2.68 -5.26 5.89
C ASN A 90 -3.30 -3.87 5.58
N PHE A 91 -2.57 -2.80 5.84
CA PHE A 91 -2.96 -1.42 5.58
C PHE A 91 -2.37 -0.91 4.27
N GLY A 92 -2.86 0.26 3.83
CA GLY A 92 -2.38 0.97 2.66
C GLY A 92 -1.48 2.13 3.10
N ALA A 93 -0.43 2.39 2.33
CA ALA A 93 0.46 3.52 2.56
C ALA A 93 0.72 4.27 1.25
N CYS A 94 0.81 5.59 1.31
CA CYS A 94 1.04 6.43 0.15
C CYS A 94 1.83 7.68 0.52
N VAL A 95 2.70 8.14 -0.37
CA VAL A 95 3.39 9.43 -0.23
C VAL A 95 2.52 10.50 -0.85
N VAL A 96 2.24 11.56 -0.09
CA VAL A 96 1.59 12.78 -0.56
C VAL A 96 2.53 13.93 -0.18
N ASP A 97 3.10 14.56 -1.20
CA ASP A 97 4.15 15.57 -1.05
C ASP A 97 5.31 15.09 -0.16
N GLU A 98 5.53 15.72 0.99
CA GLU A 98 6.61 15.42 1.94
C GLU A 98 6.14 14.55 3.13
N GLU A 99 4.99 13.90 2.98
CA GLU A 99 4.32 13.14 4.05
C GLU A 99 3.96 11.72 3.61
N ILE A 100 3.87 10.81 4.58
CA ILE A 100 3.44 9.43 4.36
C ILE A 100 2.11 9.21 5.09
N TYR A 101 1.07 8.91 4.31
CA TYR A 101 -0.24 8.55 4.81
C TYR A 101 -0.29 7.04 5.00
N VAL A 102 -0.79 6.57 6.15
CA VAL A 102 -1.15 5.18 6.38
C VAL A 102 -2.64 5.10 6.72
N ALA A 103 -3.37 4.23 6.04
CA ALA A 103 -4.82 4.16 6.13
C ALA A 103 -5.32 2.72 6.35
N GLY A 104 -6.22 2.57 7.31
CA GLY A 104 -6.83 1.28 7.65
C GLY A 104 -5.82 0.25 8.15
N GLY A 105 -6.08 -1.01 7.85
CA GLY A 105 -5.34 -2.17 8.34
C GLY A 105 -6.10 -2.95 9.39
N GLN A 106 -5.39 -3.86 10.05
CA GLN A 106 -5.92 -4.67 11.13
C GLN A 106 -5.01 -4.64 12.35
N ILE A 107 -5.65 -4.82 13.50
CA ILE A 107 -5.02 -5.19 14.77
C ILE A 107 -5.58 -6.53 15.25
N TYR A 108 -4.88 -7.14 16.20
CA TYR A 108 -5.45 -8.23 16.98
C TYR A 108 -6.18 -7.64 18.18
N SER A 109 -7.46 -7.96 18.30
CA SER A 109 -8.31 -7.60 19.43
C SER A 109 -8.25 -8.71 20.47
N HIS A 110 -8.04 -8.33 21.73
CA HIS A 110 -8.07 -9.21 22.90
C HIS A 110 -9.37 -9.08 23.71
N VAL A 111 -10.42 -8.48 23.13
CA VAL A 111 -11.71 -8.23 23.82
C VAL A 111 -12.40 -9.54 24.21
N THR A 112 -12.05 -10.66 23.56
CA THR A 112 -12.47 -12.01 23.94
C THR A 112 -11.24 -12.90 24.17
N HIS A 113 -11.41 -14.07 24.80
CA HIS A 113 -10.37 -15.11 24.90
C HIS A 113 -9.97 -15.71 23.52
N ALA A 114 -10.43 -15.12 22.41
CA ALA A 114 -10.11 -15.49 21.04
C ALA A 114 -9.35 -14.34 20.36
N ILE A 115 -8.36 -14.69 19.55
CA ILE A 115 -7.64 -13.72 18.72
C ILE A 115 -8.57 -13.31 17.56
N ASN A 116 -9.28 -12.20 17.71
CA ASN A 116 -10.09 -11.62 16.65
C ASN A 116 -9.30 -10.53 15.91
N ARG A 117 -9.53 -10.36 14.61
CA ARG A 117 -8.95 -9.25 13.84
C ARG A 117 -9.96 -8.11 13.82
N GLU A 118 -9.50 -6.90 14.11
CA GLU A 118 -10.31 -5.69 14.05
C GLU A 118 -9.81 -4.79 12.92
N ALA A 119 -10.71 -4.39 12.02
CA ALA A 119 -10.39 -3.50 10.91
C ALA A 119 -10.37 -2.05 11.36
N LEU A 120 -9.29 -1.33 11.04
CA LEU A 120 -9.11 0.06 11.43
C LEU A 120 -9.78 1.02 10.44
N LYS A 121 -10.34 2.10 10.98
CA LYS A 121 -10.74 3.30 10.21
C LYS A 121 -9.63 4.35 10.16
N SER A 122 -8.71 4.29 11.12
CA SER A 122 -7.76 5.35 11.39
C SER A 122 -6.81 5.62 10.22
N VAL A 123 -6.63 6.91 9.94
CA VAL A 123 -5.57 7.41 9.07
C VAL A 123 -4.54 8.14 9.95
N GLU A 124 -3.28 7.80 9.77
CA GLU A 124 -2.16 8.46 10.47
C GLU A 124 -1.17 8.97 9.42
N ILE A 125 -0.60 10.15 9.66
CA ILE A 125 0.24 10.85 8.68
C ILE A 125 1.58 11.17 9.31
N LEU A 126 2.66 10.69 8.71
CA LEU A 126 4.03 10.98 9.10
C LEU A 126 4.54 12.19 8.31
N ASN A 127 4.89 13.25 9.02
CA ASN A 127 5.78 14.27 8.45
C ASN A 127 7.20 13.69 8.40
N VAL A 128 7.75 13.54 7.18
CA VAL A 128 9.02 12.83 6.99
C VAL A 128 10.20 13.63 7.52
N SER A 129 10.22 14.96 7.39
CA SER A 129 11.34 15.78 7.86
C SER A 129 11.37 15.92 9.38
N GLU A 130 10.20 16.12 9.98
CA GLU A 130 10.04 16.30 11.43
C GLU A 130 10.07 14.97 12.20
N ASN A 131 9.85 13.85 11.50
CA ASN A 131 9.72 12.52 12.11
C ASN A 131 8.58 12.45 13.13
N GLN A 132 7.46 13.13 12.84
CA GLN A 132 6.31 13.23 13.74
C GLN A 132 5.04 12.73 13.06
N TRP A 133 4.24 11.98 13.82
CA TRP A 133 2.96 11.49 13.40
C TRP A 133 1.85 12.41 13.87
N ARG A 134 0.81 12.55 13.06
CA ARG A 134 -0.48 13.13 13.45
C ARG A 134 -1.63 12.27 12.95
N SER A 135 -2.80 12.42 13.57
CA SER A 135 -4.04 11.86 13.06
C SER A 135 -4.49 12.58 11.79
N GLY A 136 -4.92 11.80 10.80
CA GLY A 136 -5.64 12.28 9.62
C GLY A 136 -7.15 12.05 9.75
N PRO A 137 -7.95 12.40 8.71
CA PRO A 137 -9.37 12.09 8.69
C PRO A 137 -9.59 10.58 8.54
N ASP A 138 -10.44 10.01 9.40
CA ASP A 138 -10.76 8.58 9.39
C ASP A 138 -11.47 8.14 8.10
N LEU A 139 -11.20 6.90 7.68
CA LEU A 139 -11.97 6.24 6.63
C LEU A 139 -13.45 6.13 7.06
N PRO A 140 -14.41 6.19 6.12
CA PRO A 140 -15.84 6.06 6.43
C PRO A 140 -16.19 4.71 7.09
N VAL A 141 -15.41 3.67 6.79
CA VAL A 141 -15.60 2.28 7.22
C VAL A 141 -14.25 1.63 7.53
N GLY A 142 -14.26 0.69 8.48
CA GLY A 142 -13.06 -0.05 8.84
C GLY A 142 -12.62 -0.91 7.67
N MET A 143 -11.36 -0.80 7.26
CA MET A 143 -10.88 -1.39 6.03
C MET A 143 -9.52 -2.06 6.22
N PHE A 144 -9.36 -3.26 5.66
CA PHE A 144 -8.08 -3.97 5.59
C PHE A 144 -7.80 -4.48 4.18
N ASN A 145 -6.64 -5.10 3.98
CA ASN A 145 -6.14 -5.44 2.64
C ASN A 145 -6.06 -4.19 1.73
N VAL A 146 -5.74 -3.04 2.34
CA VAL A 146 -5.90 -1.72 1.71
C VAL A 146 -4.76 -1.42 0.75
N GLY A 147 -5.11 -0.98 -0.44
CA GLY A 147 -4.26 -0.28 -1.39
C GLY A 147 -4.59 1.21 -1.32
N LEU A 148 -3.56 2.04 -1.20
CA LEU A 148 -3.70 3.49 -1.03
C LEU A 148 -2.85 4.18 -2.08
N GLU A 149 -3.45 5.01 -2.93
CA GLU A 149 -2.73 5.64 -4.04
C GLU A 149 -3.22 7.07 -4.29
N LEU A 150 -2.27 7.98 -4.56
CA LEU A 150 -2.54 9.36 -4.96
C LEU A 150 -2.77 9.43 -6.48
N ILE A 151 -4.00 9.73 -6.88
CA ILE A 151 -4.41 9.80 -8.29
C ILE A 151 -5.07 11.16 -8.52
N ASN A 152 -4.53 11.94 -9.46
CA ASN A 152 -5.08 13.23 -9.89
C ASN A 152 -5.44 14.18 -8.72
N GLY A 153 -4.57 14.27 -7.71
CA GLY A 153 -4.75 15.18 -6.57
C GLY A 153 -5.72 14.68 -5.49
N ALA A 154 -6.16 13.43 -5.55
CA ALA A 154 -6.98 12.79 -4.53
C ALA A 154 -6.38 11.45 -4.10
N LEU A 155 -6.57 11.10 -2.82
CA LEU A 155 -6.10 9.83 -2.28
C LEU A 155 -7.21 8.79 -2.38
N TYR A 156 -6.94 7.66 -2.99
CA TYR A 156 -7.91 6.57 -3.13
C TYR A 156 -7.50 5.40 -2.23
N ALA A 157 -8.40 4.99 -1.35
CA ALA A 157 -8.28 3.79 -0.55
C ALA A 157 -9.23 2.72 -1.12
N CYS A 158 -8.68 1.61 -1.60
CA CYS A 158 -9.44 0.44 -1.97
C CYS A 158 -9.13 -0.67 -0.97
N GLY A 159 -10.10 -1.46 -0.54
CA GLY A 159 -9.82 -2.55 0.39
C GLY A 159 -11.08 -3.26 0.87
N THR A 160 -10.89 -4.25 1.72
CA THR A 160 -11.96 -5.08 2.26
C THR A 160 -12.56 -4.44 3.50
N ALA A 161 -13.87 -4.25 3.51
CA ALA A 161 -14.65 -3.96 4.71
C ALA A 161 -15.47 -5.19 5.10
N GLU A 162 -15.61 -5.40 6.41
CA GLU A 162 -16.48 -6.42 6.99
C GLU A 162 -17.69 -5.74 7.61
N ASN A 163 -18.88 -6.06 7.10
CA ASN A 163 -20.14 -5.63 7.68
C ASN A 163 -20.73 -6.79 8.48
N ASN A 164 -21.13 -6.51 9.72
CA ASN A 164 -21.93 -7.43 10.51
C ASN A 164 -23.34 -7.43 9.93
N VAL A 165 -23.76 -8.55 9.34
CA VAL A 165 -25.17 -8.77 9.04
C VAL A 165 -25.83 -9.21 10.34
N SER A 166 -26.83 -8.47 10.80
CA SER A 166 -27.57 -8.69 12.05
C SER A 166 -27.84 -10.18 12.35
N ASP A 167 -27.53 -10.59 13.58
CA ASP A 167 -27.88 -11.89 14.22
C ASP A 167 -27.40 -13.19 13.56
N THR A 168 -26.43 -13.14 12.64
CA THR A 168 -25.73 -14.35 12.19
C THR A 168 -24.23 -14.21 12.37
N THR A 169 -23.51 -15.32 12.58
CA THR A 169 -22.04 -15.37 12.58
C THR A 169 -21.45 -15.16 11.17
N GLN A 170 -22.22 -14.61 10.24
CA GLN A 170 -21.87 -14.49 8.83
C GLN A 170 -21.39 -13.07 8.53
N PHE A 171 -20.08 -12.93 8.35
CA PHE A 171 -19.47 -11.68 7.89
C PHE A 171 -19.74 -11.49 6.40
N CYS A 172 -20.35 -10.38 6.00
CA CYS A 172 -20.39 -9.97 4.61
C CYS A 172 -19.15 -9.12 4.33
N ARG A 173 -18.26 -9.63 3.46
CA ARG A 173 -17.09 -8.89 2.99
C ARG A 173 -17.44 -8.15 1.71
N GLN A 174 -17.06 -6.89 1.63
CA GLN A 174 -17.17 -6.08 0.43
C GLN A 174 -15.84 -5.39 0.16
N ASN A 175 -15.50 -5.23 -1.11
CA ASN A 175 -14.38 -4.40 -1.51
C ASN A 175 -14.88 -2.98 -1.75
N ILE A 176 -14.46 -2.04 -0.91
CA ILE A 176 -14.95 -0.66 -0.91
C ILE A 176 -13.86 0.25 -1.48
N VAL A 177 -14.28 1.22 -2.28
CA VAL A 177 -13.43 2.29 -2.79
C VAL A 177 -13.83 3.61 -2.13
N CYS A 178 -12.88 4.23 -1.44
CA CYS A 178 -13.00 5.53 -0.82
C CYS A 178 -12.06 6.53 -1.49
N ARG A 179 -12.50 7.78 -1.62
CA ARG A 179 -11.72 8.91 -2.13
C ARG A 179 -11.63 9.99 -1.05
N LEU A 180 -10.42 10.43 -0.74
CA LEU A 180 -10.13 11.61 0.07
C LEU A 180 -9.91 12.79 -0.87
N ASP A 181 -10.70 13.82 -0.65
CA ASP A 181 -10.41 15.14 -1.20
C ASP A 181 -9.37 15.84 -0.31
N LEU A 182 -8.18 16.11 -0.84
CA LEU A 182 -7.08 16.70 -0.06
C LEU A 182 -7.31 18.18 0.29
N GLY A 183 -8.17 18.89 -0.44
CA GLY A 183 -8.49 20.29 -0.15
C GLY A 183 -9.46 20.43 1.02
N THR A 184 -10.40 19.51 1.15
CA THR A 184 -11.42 19.51 2.23
C THR A 184 -11.13 18.50 3.35
N LEU A 185 -10.13 17.64 3.17
CA LEU A 185 -9.78 16.55 4.08
C LEU A 185 -10.98 15.66 4.45
N THR A 186 -11.86 15.40 3.48
CA THR A 186 -13.07 14.60 3.68
C THR A 186 -13.04 13.35 2.82
N TRP A 187 -13.25 12.19 3.45
CA TRP A 187 -13.41 10.91 2.75
C TRP A 187 -14.84 10.71 2.29
N GLN A 188 -14.98 10.12 1.11
CA GLN A 188 -16.26 9.65 0.57
C GLN A 188 -16.09 8.22 0.06
N GLN A 189 -17.01 7.33 0.41
CA GLN A 189 -17.14 6.05 -0.28
C GLN A 189 -17.76 6.31 -1.65
N ILE A 190 -17.04 5.97 -2.71
CA ILE A 190 -17.45 6.27 -4.09
C ILE A 190 -17.87 5.03 -4.87
N ASP A 191 -17.47 3.84 -4.44
CA ASP A 191 -17.81 2.60 -5.13
C ASP A 191 -17.71 1.36 -4.23
N VAL A 192 -18.32 0.26 -4.68
CA VAL A 192 -18.19 -1.09 -4.12
C VAL A 192 -17.92 -2.04 -5.29
N LEU A 193 -16.76 -2.71 -5.28
CA LEU A 193 -16.42 -3.66 -6.33
C LEU A 193 -17.28 -4.92 -6.19
N GLY A 194 -17.87 -5.36 -7.30
CA GLY A 194 -18.88 -6.43 -7.32
C GLY A 194 -18.39 -7.82 -6.85
N ASP A 195 -17.10 -8.13 -7.03
CA ASP A 195 -16.52 -9.40 -6.60
C ASP A 195 -15.65 -9.24 -5.35
N ILE A 196 -15.83 -10.16 -4.39
CA ILE A 196 -15.00 -10.27 -3.20
C ILE A 196 -13.62 -10.80 -3.60
N ARG A 197 -12.57 -10.09 -3.17
CA ARG A 197 -11.17 -10.46 -3.39
C ARG A 197 -10.55 -10.69 -2.03
N ASN A 198 -10.01 -11.88 -1.80
CA ASN A 198 -9.59 -12.34 -0.47
C ASN A 198 -8.16 -11.91 -0.07
N TYR A 199 -7.48 -11.08 -0.86
CA TYR A 199 -6.07 -10.72 -0.67
C TYR A 199 -5.84 -9.22 -0.86
N LYS A 200 -4.67 -8.71 -0.42
CA LYS A 200 -4.27 -7.29 -0.57
C LYS A 200 -4.60 -6.79 -1.97
N CYS A 201 -5.30 -5.67 -2.06
CA CYS A 201 -5.39 -4.98 -3.33
C CYS A 201 -4.10 -4.20 -3.57
N ILE A 202 -3.63 -4.23 -4.82
CA ILE A 202 -2.52 -3.43 -5.28
C ILE A 202 -3.14 -2.26 -6.05
N ALA A 203 -2.86 -1.05 -5.60
CA ALA A 203 -3.08 0.15 -6.37
C ALA A 203 -1.73 0.62 -6.88
N ALA A 204 -1.65 0.94 -8.17
CA ALA A 204 -0.43 1.47 -8.78
C ALA A 204 -0.83 2.47 -9.86
N LYS A 205 -0.16 3.62 -9.90
CA LYS A 205 -0.30 4.57 -11.00
C LYS A 205 0.47 4.10 -12.24
N LEU A 206 -0.25 3.74 -13.29
CA LEU A 206 0.33 3.47 -14.60
C LEU A 206 0.44 4.76 -15.41
N HIS A 207 1.67 5.18 -15.73
CA HIS A 207 1.90 6.27 -16.66
C HIS A 207 1.82 5.73 -18.09
N THR A 208 0.63 5.82 -18.70
CA THR A 208 0.48 5.53 -20.12
C THR A 208 0.99 6.73 -20.93
N ARG A 209 1.90 6.50 -21.88
CA ARG A 209 2.21 7.53 -22.90
C ARG A 209 0.95 7.73 -23.75
N LYS A 210 0.74 8.93 -24.30
CA LYS A 210 -0.27 9.12 -25.34
C LYS A 210 0.04 8.16 -26.50
N LEU A 211 -0.87 7.24 -26.79
CA LEU A 211 -0.76 6.25 -27.87
C LEU A 211 -0.49 6.90 -29.25
N THR A 212 -0.83 8.18 -29.43
CA THR A 212 -0.55 8.97 -30.64
C THR A 212 0.93 9.23 -30.91
N GLN A 213 1.83 8.89 -29.99
CA GLN A 213 3.29 8.98 -30.19
C GLN A 213 3.95 7.63 -30.50
N VAL A 214 3.18 6.54 -30.53
CA VAL A 214 3.69 5.16 -30.75
C VAL A 214 3.45 4.70 -32.18
N PHE A 215 2.44 5.26 -32.86
CA PHE A 215 2.22 5.07 -34.29
C PHE A 215 2.49 6.40 -35.00
N PRO A 216 3.49 6.49 -35.88
CA PRO A 216 3.49 7.55 -36.89
C PRO A 216 2.16 7.46 -37.65
N ALA A 217 1.52 8.60 -37.92
CA ALA A 217 0.46 8.64 -38.90
C ALA A 217 1.09 8.33 -40.27
N SER A 218 1.22 7.05 -40.62
CA SER A 218 1.59 6.64 -41.96
C SER A 218 0.37 6.86 -42.86
N GLU A 219 0.50 7.85 -43.73
CA GLU A 219 0.03 7.81 -45.12
C GLU A 219 -1.47 7.52 -45.28
N ALA A 220 -2.29 8.52 -44.97
CA ALA A 220 -3.50 8.72 -45.77
C ALA A 220 -3.04 9.26 -47.13
N GLU A 221 -2.77 8.37 -48.08
CA GLU A 221 -2.76 8.73 -49.50
C GLU A 221 -4.15 9.29 -49.83
N GLU A 222 -4.21 10.60 -50.09
CA GLU A 222 -5.28 11.18 -50.88
C GLU A 222 -5.21 10.54 -52.27
N VAL A 223 -6.06 9.54 -52.50
CA VAL A 223 -6.40 9.13 -53.86
C VAL A 223 -7.30 10.23 -54.42
N ASP A 224 -6.66 11.19 -55.09
CA ASP A 224 -7.28 12.17 -55.95
C ASP A 224 -7.91 11.41 -57.14
N ASN A 225 -9.21 11.13 -57.05
CA ASN A 225 -9.99 10.58 -58.16
C ASN A 225 -10.53 11.74 -59.00
N ASP A 226 -9.68 12.25 -59.89
CA ASP A 226 -10.08 13.02 -61.06
C ASP A 226 -9.33 12.48 -62.29
N GLN A 227 -9.91 11.47 -62.94
CA GLN A 227 -9.92 11.25 -64.40
C GLN A 227 -10.83 10.08 -64.80
#